data_AF-A0A977NMB6-F1
#
_entry.id   AF-A0A977NMB6-F1
#
_cell.length_a   1.000
_cell.length_b   1.000
_cell.length_c   1.000
_cell.angle_alpha   90.00
_cell.angle_beta   90.00
_cell.angle_gamma   90.00
#
_symmetry.space_group_name_H-M   'P 1'
#
loop_
_entity.id
_entity.type
_entity.pdbx_description
1 polymer ?
#
loop_
_entity_poly.entity_id
_entity_poly.type
_entity_poly.pdbx_seq_one_letter_code
_entity_poly.pdbx_strand_id
1 'polypeptide(L)'
;MDSTFLIIFYVATVIPTLLLVKETKTRLKNIRNGLRSLVYLPLTVGILIAYVIFAMDFFSAIPILNWSWLGYNIALGPSAGQGLWGVLPFVPMLVYMLIHVNYFEEMYFRKTALLTVVWAFLHIAMGVAVHVALALLPLGFFYRHLYKKRGLDHAYALHFATNIIIVAVSIASYFLQF
;
A
#
# COMPACT_ATOMS: atom_id res chain seq x y z
N MET A 1 -9.32 -0.47 21.12
CA MET A 1 -10.05 0.66 20.49
C MET A 1 -11.46 0.22 20.21
N ASP A 2 -12.44 1.10 20.42
CA ASP A 2 -13.83 0.81 20.05
C ASP A 2 -13.96 0.66 18.53
N SER A 3 -14.71 -0.35 18.06
CA SER A 3 -14.98 -0.63 16.65
C SER A 3 -15.52 0.59 15.90
N THR A 4 -16.31 1.43 16.60
CA THR A 4 -16.85 2.68 16.06
C THR A 4 -15.75 3.68 15.70
N PHE A 5 -14.73 3.80 16.55
CA PHE A 5 -13.59 4.70 16.31
C PHE A 5 -12.79 4.27 15.07
N LEU A 6 -12.58 2.95 14.88
CA LEU A 6 -11.84 2.42 13.73
C LEU A 6 -12.59 2.66 12.42
N ILE A 7 -13.92 2.51 12.43
CA ILE A 7 -14.76 2.80 11.26
C ILE A 7 -14.74 4.30 10.94
N ILE A 8 -14.88 5.17 11.94
CA ILE A 8 -14.82 6.63 11.73
C ILE A 8 -13.45 7.04 11.20
N PHE A 9 -12.37 6.50 11.76
CA PHE A 9 -11.01 6.78 11.29
C PHE A 9 -10.83 6.33 9.84
N TYR A 10 -11.25 5.10 9.51
CA TYR A 10 -11.21 4.58 8.15
C TYR A 10 -12.00 5.48 7.18
N VAL A 11 -13.24 5.83 7.53
CA VAL A 11 -14.08 6.72 6.75
C VAL A 11 -13.43 8.10 6.60
N ALA A 12 -12.86 8.69 7.66
CA ALA A 12 -12.19 9.98 7.63
C ALA A 12 -10.91 9.98 6.77
N THR A 13 -10.19 8.86 6.70
CA THR A 13 -9.01 8.72 5.85
C THR A 13 -9.36 8.51 4.37
N VAL A 14 -10.50 7.88 4.08
CA VAL A 14 -10.87 7.50 2.71
C VAL A 14 -11.81 8.51 2.04
N ILE A 15 -12.72 9.17 2.79
CA ILE A 15 -13.61 10.22 2.27
C ILE A 15 -12.87 11.33 1.51
N PRO A 16 -11.70 11.84 1.96
CA PRO A 16 -10.96 12.85 1.22
C PRO A 16 -10.64 12.43 -0.22
N THR A 17 -10.49 11.14 -0.50
CA THR A 17 -10.29 10.66 -1.88
C THR A 17 -11.54 10.77 -2.75
N LEU A 18 -12.74 10.72 -2.17
CA LEU A 18 -13.99 10.93 -2.89
C LEU A 18 -14.09 12.37 -3.41
N LEU A 19 -13.49 13.33 -2.71
CA LEU A 19 -13.40 14.72 -3.17
C LEU A 19 -12.56 14.88 -4.45
N LEU A 20 -11.73 13.88 -4.78
CA LEU A 20 -10.87 13.84 -5.96
C LEU A 20 -11.54 13.20 -7.18
N VAL A 21 -12.87 12.99 -7.17
CA VAL A 21 -13.59 12.34 -8.27
C VAL A 21 -13.35 13.00 -9.63
N LYS A 22 -13.14 14.32 -9.65
CA LYS A 22 -12.84 15.08 -10.87
C LYS A 22 -11.48 14.71 -11.46
N GLU A 23 -10.53 14.25 -10.64
CA GLU A 23 -9.19 13.84 -11.07
C GLU A 23 -9.12 12.38 -11.52
N THR A 24 -10.12 11.55 -11.20
CA THR A 24 -10.09 10.09 -11.45
C THR A 24 -9.77 9.77 -12.91
N LYS A 25 -10.39 10.47 -13.88
CA LYS A 25 -10.09 10.26 -15.30
C LYS A 25 -8.63 10.53 -15.65
N THR A 26 -8.05 11.58 -15.07
CA THR A 26 -6.63 11.92 -15.22
C THR A 26 -5.74 10.85 -14.61
N ARG A 27 -6.06 10.38 -13.39
CA ARG A 27 -5.31 9.30 -12.73
C ARG A 27 -5.32 8.01 -13.52
N LEU A 28 -6.46 7.61 -14.08
CA LEU A 28 -6.55 6.43 -14.95
C LEU A 28 -5.72 6.61 -16.24
N LYS A 29 -5.71 7.81 -16.82
CA LYS A 29 -4.83 8.13 -17.96
C LYS A 29 -3.35 8.05 -17.57
N ASN A 30 -2.96 8.56 -16.40
CA ASN A 30 -1.59 8.46 -15.90
C ASN A 30 -1.14 6.99 -15.70
N ILE A 31 -2.01 6.13 -15.14
CA ILE A 31 -1.73 4.67 -15.07
C ILE A 31 -1.47 4.12 -16.47
N ARG A 32 -2.36 4.42 -17.42
CA ARG A 32 -2.25 3.94 -18.80
C ARG A 32 -0.93 4.36 -19.45
N ASN A 33 -0.48 5.59 -19.23
CA ASN A 33 0.79 6.10 -19.75
C ASN A 33 1.99 5.34 -19.17
N GLY A 34 1.91 4.93 -17.90
CA GLY A 34 2.99 4.25 -17.19
C GLY A 34 3.09 2.72 -17.40
N LEU A 35 2.15 2.10 -18.13
CA LEU A 35 2.02 0.63 -18.24
C LEU A 35 3.31 -0.08 -18.69
N ARG A 36 4.18 0.58 -19.46
CA ARG A 36 5.46 -0.01 -19.89
C ARG A 36 6.41 -0.32 -18.73
N SER A 37 6.20 0.27 -17.55
CA SER A 37 6.99 -0.04 -16.36
C SER A 37 6.52 -1.28 -15.61
N LEU A 38 5.37 -1.86 -15.96
CA LEU A 38 4.88 -3.11 -15.36
C LEU A 38 5.79 -4.31 -15.63
N VAL A 39 6.75 -4.20 -16.56
CA VAL A 39 7.83 -5.17 -16.72
C VAL A 39 8.65 -5.37 -15.42
N TYR A 40 8.67 -4.36 -14.53
CA TYR A 40 9.33 -4.44 -13.23
C TYR A 40 8.43 -4.95 -12.10
N LEU A 41 7.18 -5.29 -12.38
CA LEU A 41 6.23 -5.78 -11.37
C LEU A 41 6.68 -7.08 -10.69
N PRO A 42 7.31 -8.06 -11.39
CA PRO A 42 7.89 -9.22 -10.72
C PRO A 42 8.96 -8.86 -9.68
N LEU A 43 9.70 -7.77 -9.90
CA LEU A 43 10.72 -7.32 -8.95
C LEU A 43 10.08 -6.71 -7.70
N THR A 44 9.10 -5.82 -7.84
CA THR A 44 8.47 -5.16 -6.69
C THR A 44 7.65 -6.13 -5.85
N VAL A 45 6.86 -6.99 -6.50
CA VAL A 45 6.09 -8.05 -5.83
C VAL A 45 7.02 -9.12 -5.27
N GLY A 46 8.05 -9.51 -6.03
CA GLY A 46 9.02 -10.53 -5.62
C GLY A 46 9.79 -10.17 -4.35
N ILE A 47 10.17 -8.90 -4.17
CA ILE A 47 10.81 -8.45 -2.93
C ILE A 47 9.88 -8.65 -1.72
N LEU A 48 8.59 -8.34 -1.86
CA LEU A 48 7.63 -8.52 -0.78
C LEU A 48 7.34 -10.00 -0.50
N ILE A 49 7.19 -10.82 -1.55
CA ILE A 49 7.02 -12.26 -1.38
C ILE A 49 8.26 -12.87 -0.71
N ALA A 50 9.47 -12.51 -1.14
CA ALA A 50 10.70 -12.96 -0.51
C ALA A 50 10.77 -12.55 0.96
N TYR A 51 10.34 -11.32 1.29
CA TYR A 51 10.23 -10.88 2.67
C TYR A 51 9.27 -11.76 3.50
N VAL A 52 8.07 -12.02 2.97
CA VAL A 52 7.06 -12.86 3.64
C VAL A 52 7.59 -14.28 3.87
N ILE A 53 8.24 -14.89 2.87
CA ILE A 53 8.71 -16.28 2.96
C ILE A 53 9.95 -16.44 3.85
N PHE A 54 10.91 -15.53 3.76
CA PHE A 54 12.24 -15.75 4.35
C PHE A 54 12.52 -14.93 5.62
N ALA A 55 11.79 -13.83 5.84
CA ALA A 55 12.15 -12.86 6.88
C ALA A 55 11.03 -12.57 7.88
N MET A 56 9.77 -12.73 7.48
CA MET A 56 8.62 -12.35 8.30
C MET A 56 8.61 -13.05 9.66
N ASP A 57 8.76 -14.37 9.70
CA ASP A 57 8.74 -15.15 10.95
C ASP A 57 9.87 -14.78 11.91
N PHE A 58 11.06 -14.49 11.36
CA PHE A 58 12.19 -14.06 12.18
C PHE A 58 11.93 -12.69 12.81
N PHE A 59 11.45 -11.72 12.03
CA PHE A 59 11.23 -10.36 12.54
C PHE A 59 9.98 -10.25 13.41
N SER A 60 8.94 -11.06 13.16
CA SER A 60 7.72 -11.09 13.97
C SER A 60 7.96 -11.70 15.36
N ALA A 61 9.05 -12.46 15.56
CA ALA A 61 9.46 -12.92 16.88
C ALA A 61 9.97 -11.79 17.80
N ILE A 62 10.28 -10.61 17.26
CA ILE A 62 10.83 -9.47 18.02
C ILE A 62 9.69 -8.51 18.39
N PRO A 63 9.28 -8.39 19.68
CA PRO A 63 8.04 -7.70 20.06
C PRO A 63 7.97 -6.24 19.59
N ILE A 64 9.07 -5.49 19.71
CA ILE A 64 9.09 -4.07 19.33
C ILE A 64 8.91 -3.86 17.82
N LEU A 65 9.24 -4.85 17.00
CA LEU A 65 9.11 -4.75 15.56
C LEU A 65 7.67 -4.98 15.07
N ASN A 66 6.82 -5.61 15.88
CA ASN A 66 5.39 -5.81 15.59
C ASN A 66 4.55 -4.57 15.92
N TRP A 67 5.14 -3.56 16.55
CA TRP A 67 4.42 -2.37 16.95
C TRP A 67 3.87 -1.62 15.73
N SER A 68 2.65 -1.12 15.85
CA SER A 68 2.00 -0.22 14.88
C SER A 68 1.02 0.70 15.61
N TRP A 69 0.62 1.82 14.99
CA TRP A 69 -0.21 2.80 15.70
C TRP A 69 -1.70 2.41 15.74
N LEU A 70 -2.27 1.98 14.62
CA LEU A 70 -3.73 1.72 14.53
C LEU A 70 -4.16 0.36 15.08
N GLY A 71 -3.24 -0.58 15.28
CA GLY A 71 -3.56 -1.95 15.71
C GLY A 71 -4.27 -2.81 14.66
N TYR A 72 -4.56 -2.26 13.48
CA TYR A 72 -5.04 -2.98 12.29
C TYR A 72 -4.48 -2.32 11.03
N ASN A 73 -4.32 -3.09 9.95
CA ASN A 73 -3.86 -2.54 8.67
C ASN A 73 -5.02 -1.85 7.94
N ILE A 74 -4.86 -0.56 7.64
CA ILE A 74 -5.89 0.23 6.96
C ILE A 74 -6.28 -0.36 5.59
N ALA A 75 -5.36 -1.06 4.91
CA ALA A 75 -5.63 -1.71 3.63
C ALA A 75 -6.56 -2.93 3.75
N LEU A 76 -6.70 -3.53 4.94
CA LEU A 76 -7.62 -4.65 5.17
C LEU A 76 -8.95 -4.19 5.81
N GLY A 77 -9.05 -2.92 6.17
CA GLY A 77 -10.22 -2.33 6.80
C GLY A 77 -10.37 -2.74 8.28
N PRO A 78 -11.26 -2.05 9.01
CA PRO A 78 -11.43 -2.23 10.47
C PRO A 78 -12.02 -3.60 10.85
N SER A 79 -12.63 -4.31 9.89
CA SER A 79 -13.30 -5.60 10.13
C SER A 79 -12.51 -6.80 9.63
N ALA A 80 -11.20 -6.68 9.36
CA ALA A 80 -10.36 -7.77 8.86
C ALA A 80 -10.40 -9.03 9.76
N GLY A 81 -10.56 -8.86 11.08
CA GLY A 81 -10.71 -9.98 12.02
C GLY A 81 -12.01 -10.79 11.87
N GLN A 82 -12.97 -10.33 11.06
CA GLN A 82 -14.22 -11.05 10.74
C GLN A 82 -14.08 -11.95 9.50
N GLY A 83 -12.85 -12.15 9.01
CA GLY A 83 -12.57 -12.93 7.82
C GLY A 83 -12.92 -12.19 6.53
N LEU A 84 -13.05 -12.94 5.43
CA LEU A 84 -13.26 -12.41 4.07
C LEU A 84 -14.43 -11.41 3.99
N TRP A 85 -15.55 -11.73 4.62
CA TRP A 85 -16.76 -10.90 4.59
C TRP A 85 -16.60 -9.56 5.32
N GLY A 86 -15.65 -9.46 6.24
CA GLY A 86 -15.28 -8.21 6.87
C GLY A 86 -14.44 -7.29 5.98
N VAL A 87 -13.69 -7.85 5.02
CA VAL A 87 -12.80 -7.09 4.11
C VAL A 87 -13.51 -6.69 2.82
N LEU A 88 -14.28 -7.63 2.23
CA LEU A 88 -14.86 -7.50 0.90
C LEU A 88 -15.62 -6.18 0.65
N PRO A 89 -16.46 -5.67 1.58
CA PRO A 89 -17.21 -4.43 1.37
C PRO A 89 -16.31 -3.20 1.19
N PHE A 90 -15.08 -3.25 1.71
CA PHE A 90 -14.14 -2.12 1.69
C PHE A 90 -13.22 -2.13 0.47
N VAL A 91 -13.13 -3.25 -0.26
CA VAL A 91 -12.24 -3.40 -1.42
C VAL A 91 -12.49 -2.35 -2.52
N PRO A 92 -13.74 -2.05 -2.94
CA PRO A 92 -13.96 -1.02 -3.97
C PRO A 92 -13.45 0.35 -3.52
N MET A 93 -13.65 0.68 -2.24
CA MET A 93 -13.23 1.95 -1.68
C MET A 93 -11.70 2.02 -1.54
N LEU A 94 -11.06 0.92 -1.17
CA LEU A 94 -9.61 0.77 -1.14
C LEU A 94 -9.00 0.94 -2.54
N VAL A 95 -9.52 0.24 -3.55
CA VAL A 95 -9.04 0.37 -4.94
C VAL A 95 -9.17 1.80 -5.42
N TYR A 96 -10.31 2.45 -5.13
CA TYR A 96 -10.52 3.84 -5.48
C TYR A 96 -9.53 4.78 -4.75
N MET A 97 -9.27 4.55 -3.46
CA MET A 97 -8.25 5.28 -2.71
C MET A 97 -6.87 5.11 -3.34
N LEU A 98 -6.47 3.89 -3.71
CA LEU A 98 -5.16 3.59 -4.31
C LEU A 98 -4.94 4.31 -5.64
N ILE A 99 -5.99 4.48 -6.46
CA ILE A 99 -5.92 5.28 -7.71
C ILE A 99 -5.45 6.72 -7.42
N HIS A 100 -5.84 7.30 -6.29
CA HIS A 100 -5.50 8.68 -5.97
C HIS A 100 -4.25 8.79 -5.10
N VAL A 101 -4.21 8.02 -4.01
CA VAL A 101 -3.13 8.08 -3.02
C VAL A 101 -1.81 7.67 -3.62
N ASN A 102 -1.73 6.58 -4.41
CA ASN A 102 -0.45 6.17 -4.99
C ASN A 102 0.12 7.22 -5.94
N TYR A 103 -0.73 7.97 -6.65
CA TYR A 103 -0.26 9.07 -7.48
C TYR A 103 0.40 10.17 -6.64
N PHE A 104 -0.25 10.59 -5.55
CA PHE A 104 0.29 11.61 -4.66
C PHE A 104 1.52 11.13 -3.91
N GLU A 105 1.56 9.87 -3.50
CA GLU A 105 2.74 9.30 -2.87
C GLU A 105 3.96 9.39 -3.78
N GLU A 106 3.79 9.02 -5.05
CA GLU A 106 4.87 9.14 -6.03
C GLU A 106 5.24 10.60 -6.31
N MET A 107 4.26 11.50 -6.40
CA MET A 107 4.48 12.93 -6.63
C MET A 107 5.27 13.59 -5.49
N TYR A 108 4.95 13.29 -4.24
CA TYR A 108 5.54 13.96 -3.08
C TYR A 108 6.80 13.25 -2.56
N PHE A 109 6.76 11.93 -2.39
CA PHE A 109 7.79 11.24 -1.61
C PHE A 109 9.01 10.78 -2.42
N ARG A 110 8.97 10.83 -3.76
CA ARG A 110 10.11 10.45 -4.60
C ARG A 110 11.10 11.58 -4.87
N LYS A 111 10.80 12.80 -4.43
CA LYS A 111 11.67 13.98 -4.65
C LYS A 111 13.04 13.82 -3.99
N THR A 112 13.10 13.34 -2.76
CA THR A 112 14.36 13.14 -2.00
C THR A 112 14.43 11.76 -1.37
N ALA A 113 15.64 11.31 -1.01
CA ALA A 113 15.82 10.05 -0.30
C ALA A 113 15.15 10.09 1.09
N LEU A 114 15.28 11.22 1.80
CA LEU A 114 14.64 11.44 3.09
C LEU A 114 13.11 11.29 2.99
N LEU A 115 12.48 11.90 2.00
CA LEU A 115 11.02 11.78 1.83
C LEU A 115 10.59 10.34 1.49
N THR A 116 11.42 9.57 0.78
CA THR A 116 11.16 8.15 0.54
C THR A 116 11.23 7.32 1.84
N VAL A 117 12.16 7.66 2.73
CA VAL A 117 12.24 7.06 4.07
C VAL A 117 11.01 7.44 4.90
N VAL A 118 10.62 8.72 4.91
CA VAL A 118 9.40 9.20 5.59
C VAL A 118 8.16 8.45 5.11
N TRP A 119 8.02 8.26 3.80
CA TRP A 119 6.92 7.47 3.23
C TRP A 119 6.85 6.05 3.79
N ALA A 120 7.97 5.34 3.86
CA ALA A 120 7.99 3.98 4.38
C ALA A 120 7.54 3.94 5.86
N PHE A 121 8.04 4.85 6.69
CA PHE A 121 7.69 4.90 8.12
C PHE A 121 6.28 5.46 8.39
N LEU A 122 5.71 6.26 7.48
CA LEU A 122 4.32 6.72 7.58
C LEU A 122 3.33 5.54 7.62
N HIS A 123 3.69 4.40 7.02
CA HIS A 123 2.87 3.19 7.05
C HIS A 123 2.67 2.66 8.47
N ILE A 124 3.57 2.96 9.42
CA ILE A 124 3.39 2.60 10.83
C ILE A 124 2.16 3.30 11.43
N ALA A 125 1.95 4.57 11.05
CA ALA A 125 0.75 5.31 11.41
C ALA A 125 -0.51 4.72 10.76
N MET A 126 -0.36 4.00 9.64
CA MET A 126 -1.44 3.29 8.93
C MET A 126 -1.66 1.85 9.45
N GLY A 127 -1.00 1.48 10.55
CA GLY A 127 -1.15 0.16 11.18
C GLY A 127 -0.30 -0.94 10.57
N VAL A 128 0.70 -0.59 9.77
CA VAL A 128 1.73 -1.52 9.28
C VAL A 128 2.80 -1.69 10.35
N ALA A 129 3.19 -2.92 10.66
CA ALA A 129 4.24 -3.19 11.65
C ALA A 129 5.59 -2.59 11.24
N VAL A 130 6.43 -2.21 12.22
CA VAL A 130 7.76 -1.64 11.98
C VAL A 130 8.61 -2.52 11.05
N HIS A 131 8.61 -3.85 11.25
CA HIS A 131 9.39 -4.74 10.38
C HIS A 131 8.94 -4.72 8.92
N VAL A 132 7.63 -4.58 8.68
CA VAL A 132 7.07 -4.47 7.33
C VAL A 132 7.43 -3.10 6.73
N ALA A 133 7.35 -2.02 7.51
CA ALA A 133 7.77 -0.69 7.06
C ALA A 133 9.25 -0.67 6.61
N LEU A 134 10.12 -1.42 7.30
CA LEU A 134 11.52 -1.61 6.87
C LEU A 134 11.61 -2.35 5.53
N ALA A 135 10.79 -3.37 5.31
CA ALA A 135 10.71 -4.09 4.04
C ALA A 135 10.18 -3.23 2.88
N LEU A 136 9.45 -2.15 3.16
CA LEU A 136 9.01 -1.17 2.15
C LEU A 136 10.14 -0.24 1.68
N LEU A 137 11.23 -0.07 2.44
CA LEU A 137 12.32 0.83 2.06
C LEU A 137 12.94 0.49 0.69
N PRO A 138 13.36 -0.76 0.40
CA PRO A 138 13.84 -1.15 -0.92
C PRO A 138 12.84 -0.83 -2.05
N LEU A 139 11.54 -1.06 -1.83
CA LEU A 139 10.50 -0.72 -2.80
C LEU A 139 10.41 0.79 -3.02
N GLY A 140 10.37 1.58 -1.94
CA GLY A 140 10.33 3.03 -2.02
C GLY A 140 11.51 3.61 -2.79
N PHE A 141 12.72 3.09 -2.56
CA PHE A 141 13.91 3.48 -3.32
C PHE A 141 13.87 3.04 -4.78
N PHE A 142 13.30 1.87 -5.07
CA PHE A 142 13.10 1.41 -6.43
C PHE A 142 12.09 2.29 -7.19
N TYR A 143 10.96 2.62 -6.57
CA TYR A 143 10.00 3.57 -7.13
C TYR A 143 10.63 4.94 -7.35
N ARG A 144 11.45 5.42 -6.41
CA ARG A 144 12.21 6.67 -6.60
C ARG A 144 13.17 6.58 -7.78
N HIS A 145 13.87 5.47 -7.94
CA HIS A 145 14.76 5.25 -9.08
C HIS A 145 13.98 5.32 -10.40
N LEU A 146 12.83 4.64 -10.46
CA LEU A 146 11.96 4.64 -11.62
C LEU A 146 11.37 6.03 -11.90
N TYR A 147 10.91 6.75 -10.87
CA TYR A 147 10.43 8.11 -10.95
C TYR A 147 11.47 9.03 -11.58
N LYS A 148 12.73 8.94 -11.14
CA LYS A 148 13.82 9.75 -11.68
C LYS A 148 14.19 9.39 -13.12
N LYS A 149 14.07 8.12 -13.51
CA LYS A 149 14.45 7.65 -14.85
C LYS A 149 13.35 7.75 -15.91
N ARG A 150 12.09 7.54 -15.52
CA ARG A 150 10.96 7.42 -16.44
C ARG A 150 9.80 8.36 -16.11
N GLY A 151 9.88 9.12 -15.02
CA GLY A 151 8.86 10.08 -14.63
C GLY A 151 7.74 9.52 -13.76
N LEU A 152 6.86 10.42 -13.34
CA LEU A 152 5.78 10.16 -12.37
C LEU A 152 4.83 9.05 -12.82
N ASP A 153 4.30 9.13 -14.04
CA ASP A 153 3.30 8.17 -14.55
C ASP A 153 3.81 6.71 -14.48
N HIS A 154 5.10 6.51 -14.77
CA HIS A 154 5.74 5.19 -14.74
C HIS A 154 5.93 4.64 -13.34
N ALA A 155 6.36 5.47 -12.38
CA ALA A 155 6.48 5.06 -10.99
C ALA A 155 5.09 4.80 -10.37
N TYR A 156 4.13 5.68 -10.66
CA TYR A 156 2.76 5.57 -10.19
C TYR A 156 2.06 4.31 -10.72
N ALA A 157 2.14 4.03 -12.01
CA ALA A 157 1.51 2.83 -12.57
C ALA A 157 2.07 1.55 -11.95
N LEU A 158 3.39 1.47 -11.73
CA LEU A 158 4.02 0.32 -11.10
C LEU A 158 3.65 0.19 -9.62
N HIS A 159 3.64 1.30 -8.87
CA HIS A 159 3.25 1.31 -7.47
C HIS A 159 1.78 0.89 -7.30
N PHE A 160 0.88 1.49 -8.07
CA PHE A 160 -0.53 1.10 -8.11
C PHE A 160 -0.70 -0.39 -8.42
N ALA A 161 -0.07 -0.91 -9.47
CA ALA A 161 -0.15 -2.32 -9.82
C ALA A 161 0.41 -3.25 -8.73
N THR A 162 1.49 -2.84 -8.05
CA THR A 162 2.04 -3.59 -6.91
C THR A 162 1.00 -3.69 -5.79
N ASN A 163 0.35 -2.59 -5.44
CA ASN A 163 -0.68 -2.57 -4.39
C ASN A 163 -1.92 -3.39 -4.77
N ILE A 164 -2.36 -3.32 -6.04
CA ILE A 164 -3.48 -4.15 -6.52
C ILE A 164 -3.13 -5.64 -6.41
N ILE A 165 -1.91 -6.05 -6.75
CA ILE A 165 -1.49 -7.46 -6.58
C ILE A 165 -1.46 -7.84 -5.11
N ILE A 166 -0.92 -7.00 -4.23
CA ILE A 166 -0.90 -7.28 -2.78
C ILE A 166 -2.33 -7.46 -2.27
N VAL A 167 -3.25 -6.56 -2.62
CA VAL A 167 -4.67 -6.66 -2.24
C VAL A 167 -5.28 -7.96 -2.78
N ALA A 168 -5.03 -8.31 -4.05
CA ALA A 168 -5.54 -9.53 -4.64
C ALA A 168 -4.99 -10.79 -3.93
N VAL A 169 -3.70 -10.82 -3.61
CA VAL A 169 -3.05 -11.92 -2.87
C VAL A 169 -3.60 -12.01 -1.45
N SER A 170 -3.78 -10.88 -0.76
CA SER A 170 -4.37 -10.84 0.59
C SER A 170 -5.83 -11.27 0.62
N ILE A 171 -6.59 -11.04 -0.45
CA ILE A 171 -7.95 -11.58 -0.58
C ILE A 171 -7.90 -13.08 -0.88
N ALA A 172 -7.00 -13.50 -1.79
CA ALA A 172 -6.83 -14.89 -2.17
C ALA A 172 -6.41 -15.79 -0.98
N SER A 173 -5.61 -15.28 -0.04
CA SER A 173 -5.19 -16.06 1.14
C SER A 173 -6.39 -16.51 2.00
N TYR A 174 -7.48 -15.74 2.07
CA TYR A 174 -8.70 -16.17 2.75
C TYR A 174 -9.38 -17.38 2.10
N PHE A 175 -9.20 -17.59 0.80
CA PHE A 175 -9.74 -18.76 0.10
C PHE A 175 -8.81 -19.96 0.16
N LEU A 176 -7.51 -19.70 0.21
CA LEU A 176 -6.49 -20.72 0.07
C LEU A 176 -5.95 -21.26 1.42
N GLN A 177 -6.38 -20.68 2.55
CA GLN A 177 -6.09 -21.12 3.91
C GLN A 177 -4.59 -21.25 4.23
N PHE A 178 -3.80 -20.28 3.78
CA PHE A 178 -2.40 -20.09 4.21
C PHE A 178 -2.16 -18.64 4.61
#